data_AF-A0A060X2P3-F1
#
_entry.id   AF-A0A060X2P3-F1
#
_cell.length_a   1.000
_cell.length_b   1.000
_cell.length_c   1.000
_cell.angle_alpha   90.00
_cell.angle_beta   90.00
_cell.angle_gamma   90.00
#
_symmetry.space_group_name_H-M   'P 1'
#
loop_
_entity.id
_entity.type
_entity.pdbx_description
1 polymer ?
#
loop_
_entity_poly.entity_id
_entity_poly.type
_entity_poly.pdbx_seq_one_letter_code
_entity_poly.pdbx_strand_id
1 'polypeptide(L)'
;MKKFFSILTGNTLGSHEKLINRLASKRHLTEVMSLEESDVILAFCPIVSRAGTDIEAALQQIPAGKPVILVVLHHTFDPDYTVPNSSRLVTRGDDSGLSLP
;
A
#
# COMPACT_ATOMS: atom_id res chain seq x y z
N MET A 1 0.19 15.07 14.67
CA MET A 1 -0.54 13.81 14.43
C MET A 1 -0.43 13.52 12.94
N LYS A 2 0.02 12.32 12.55
CA LYS A 2 0.23 11.99 11.12
C LYS A 2 -1.11 11.53 10.53
N LYS A 3 -1.51 12.11 9.40
CA LYS A 3 -2.76 11.80 8.70
C LYS A 3 -2.48 10.87 7.52
N PHE A 4 -3.35 9.89 7.29
CA PHE A 4 -3.25 9.02 6.13
C PHE A 4 -4.59 8.92 5.40
N PHE A 5 -4.50 8.75 4.08
CA PHE A 5 -5.63 8.46 3.22
C PHE A 5 -5.53 7.02 2.73
N SER A 6 -6.61 6.24 2.83
CA SER A 6 -6.62 4.85 2.38
C SER A 6 -7.13 4.72 0.95
N ILE A 7 -6.46 3.92 0.14
CA ILE A 7 -6.93 3.54 -1.20
C ILE A 7 -7.10 2.03 -1.24
N LEU A 8 -8.25 1.55 -1.71
CA LEU A 8 -8.49 0.13 -1.95
C LEU A 8 -8.40 -0.12 -3.45
N THR A 9 -7.40 -0.89 -3.90
CA THR A 9 -7.22 -1.19 -5.33
C THR A 9 -7.89 -2.50 -5.75
N GLY A 10 -8.73 -3.05 -4.88
CA GLY A 10 -9.47 -4.30 -5.07
C GLY A 10 -10.30 -4.68 -3.84
N ASN A 11 -10.96 -5.84 -3.90
CA ASN A 11 -11.78 -6.33 -2.79
C ASN A 11 -10.91 -6.95 -1.69
N THR A 12 -10.90 -6.32 -0.52
CA THR A 12 -10.08 -6.74 0.64
C THR A 12 -10.88 -7.54 1.68
N LEU A 13 -12.18 -7.78 1.44
CA LEU A 13 -13.09 -8.49 2.34
C LEU A 13 -13.06 -7.95 3.79
N GLY A 14 -12.94 -6.63 3.95
CA GLY A 14 -12.88 -5.97 5.27
C GLY A 14 -11.58 -6.16 6.04
N SER A 15 -10.57 -6.84 5.47
CA SER A 15 -9.27 -7.04 6.15
C SER A 15 -8.51 -5.74 6.38
N HIS A 16 -8.70 -4.75 5.51
CA HIS A 16 -8.08 -3.43 5.60
C HIS A 16 -8.52 -2.67 6.88
N GLU A 17 -9.80 -2.77 7.27
CA GLU A 17 -10.35 -2.09 8.44
C GLU A 17 -9.64 -2.51 9.73
N LYS A 18 -9.34 -3.81 9.87
CA LYS A 18 -8.60 -4.32 11.04
C LYS A 18 -7.20 -3.73 11.13
N LEU A 19 -6.54 -3.50 9.99
CA LEU A 19 -5.23 -2.87 9.97
C LEU A 19 -5.33 -1.38 10.30
N ILE A 20 -6.29 -0.66 9.71
CA ILE A 20 -6.56 0.76 9.96
C ILE A 20 -6.86 0.99 11.44
N ASN A 21 -7.75 0.21 12.03
CA ASN A 21 -8.09 0.29 13.45
C ASN A 21 -6.84 0.08 14.32
N ARG A 22 -6.00 -0.92 14.01
CA ARG A 22 -4.74 -1.14 14.74
C ARG A 22 -3.76 0.04 14.59
N LEU A 23 -3.69 0.65 13.41
CA LEU A 23 -2.83 1.81 13.16
C LEU A 23 -3.31 3.04 13.93
N ALA A 24 -4.61 3.31 13.90
CA ALA A 24 -5.23 4.40 14.65
C ALA A 24 -5.01 4.23 16.16
N SER A 25 -5.26 3.02 16.71
CA SER A 25 -5.12 2.77 18.14
C SER A 25 -3.67 2.74 18.65
N LYS A 26 -2.71 2.26 17.84
CA LYS A 26 -1.32 2.04 18.33
C LYS A 26 -0.34 3.16 17.97
N ARG A 27 -0.60 3.95 16.94
CA ARG A 27 0.40 4.87 16.36
C ARG A 27 -0.04 6.33 16.32
N HIS A 28 -1.19 6.69 16.90
CA HIS A 28 -1.76 8.04 16.83
C HIS A 28 -1.83 8.55 15.38
N LEU A 29 -2.26 7.65 14.48
CA LEU A 29 -2.50 7.96 13.07
C LEU A 29 -3.98 8.29 12.88
N THR A 30 -4.27 9.26 12.03
CA THR A 30 -5.65 9.68 11.75
C THR A 30 -5.97 9.40 10.30
N GLU A 31 -7.02 8.63 10.08
CA GLU A 31 -7.58 8.46 8.75
C GLU A 31 -8.31 9.74 8.34
N VAL A 32 -8.04 10.23 7.13
CA VAL A 32 -8.74 11.35 6.51
C VAL A 32 -9.47 10.90 5.27
N MET A 33 -10.53 11.62 4.89
CA MET A 33 -11.34 11.31 3.72
C MET A 33 -10.83 11.94 2.42
N SER A 34 -9.83 12.83 2.50
CA SER A 34 -9.28 13.54 1.35
C SER A 34 -7.79 13.27 1.20
N LEU A 35 -7.36 13.11 -0.05
CA LEU A 35 -5.94 12.98 -0.36
C LEU A 35 -5.17 14.22 0.10
N GLU A 36 -5.72 15.42 -0.09
CA GLU A 36 -5.10 16.71 0.20
C GLU A 36 -4.69 16.85 1.66
N GLU A 37 -5.54 16.41 2.58
CA GLU A 37 -5.28 16.49 4.03
C GLU A 37 -4.34 15.41 4.56
N SER A 38 -3.99 14.40 3.74
CA SER A 38 -3.14 13.30 4.15
C SER A 38 -1.64 13.61 4.01
N ASP A 39 -0.84 13.11 4.96
CA ASP A 39 0.62 13.13 4.88
C ASP A 39 1.17 11.93 4.10
N VAL A 40 0.41 10.83 4.05
CA VAL A 40 0.81 9.55 3.44
C VAL A 40 -0.42 8.82 2.88
N ILE A 41 -0.22 8.10 1.78
CA ILE A 41 -1.24 7.22 1.21
C ILE A 41 -1.00 5.79 1.71
N LEU A 42 -2.04 5.13 2.21
CA LEU A 42 -2.04 3.72 2.54
C LEU A 42 -2.84 2.96 1.47
N ALA A 43 -2.14 2.34 0.52
CA ALA A 43 -2.77 1.64 -0.60
C ALA A 43 -2.86 0.14 -0.31
N PHE A 44 -4.07 -0.42 -0.31
CA PHE A 44 -4.33 -1.83 -0.09
C PHE A 44 -4.51 -2.56 -1.41
N CYS A 45 -3.59 -3.50 -1.69
CA CYS A 45 -3.57 -4.31 -2.90
C CYS A 45 -3.81 -5.78 -2.54
N PRO A 46 -5.05 -6.28 -2.66
CA PRO A 46 -5.31 -7.70 -2.56
C PRO A 46 -4.80 -8.43 -3.81
N ILE A 47 -3.98 -9.47 -3.59
CA ILE A 47 -3.51 -10.35 -4.66
C ILE A 47 -4.60 -11.37 -4.96
N VAL A 48 -5.21 -11.24 -6.13
CA VAL A 48 -6.30 -12.09 -6.61
C VAL A 48 -5.84 -12.94 -7.78
N SER A 49 -4.95 -12.41 -8.63
CA SER A 49 -4.43 -13.09 -9.80
C SER A 49 -2.97 -13.51 -9.59
N ARG A 50 -2.06 -12.54 -9.58
CA ARG A 50 -0.61 -12.68 -9.46
C ARG A 50 -0.05 -11.39 -8.90
N ALA A 51 0.94 -11.50 -8.02
CA ALA A 51 1.56 -10.35 -7.36
C ALA A 51 1.99 -9.25 -8.32
N GLY A 52 2.66 -9.58 -9.43
CA GLY A 52 3.10 -8.59 -10.42
C GLY A 52 1.96 -7.79 -11.03
N THR A 53 0.94 -8.48 -11.55
CA THR A 53 -0.18 -7.85 -12.25
C THR A 53 -1.04 -7.00 -11.30
N ASP A 54 -1.36 -7.53 -10.12
CA ASP A 54 -2.22 -6.81 -9.17
C ASP A 54 -1.49 -5.60 -8.56
N ILE A 55 -0.17 -5.69 -8.33
CA ILE A 55 0.66 -4.55 -7.86
C ILE A 55 0.76 -3.47 -8.93
N GLU A 56 1.02 -3.84 -10.19
CA GLU A 56 1.09 -2.87 -11.29
C GLU A 56 -0.24 -2.13 -11.45
N ALA A 57 -1.36 -2.86 -11.44
CA ALA A 57 -2.69 -2.28 -11.49
C ALA A 57 -3.01 -1.39 -10.28
N ALA A 58 -2.49 -1.74 -9.09
CA ALA A 58 -2.61 -0.92 -7.89
C ALA A 58 -1.83 0.38 -8.02
N LEU A 59 -0.58 0.32 -8.51
CA LEU A 59 0.28 1.50 -8.69
C LEU A 59 -0.31 2.50 -9.69
N GLN A 60 -1.00 2.03 -10.73
CA GLN A 60 -1.69 2.91 -11.70
C GLN A 60 -2.90 3.66 -11.09
N GLN A 61 -3.50 3.15 -10.01
CA GLN A 61 -4.62 3.79 -9.33
C GLN A 61 -4.18 4.78 -8.24
N ILE A 62 -2.91 4.72 -7.83
CA ILE A 62 -2.40 5.55 -6.73
C ILE A 62 -1.95 6.89 -7.30
N PRO A 63 -2.47 8.02 -6.78
CA PRO A 63 -2.07 9.34 -7.24
C PRO A 63 -0.60 9.61 -6.87
N ALA A 64 0.15 10.14 -7.83
CA ALA A 64 1.54 10.52 -7.64
C ALA A 64 1.68 11.77 -6.74
N GLY A 65 2.89 12.00 -6.21
CA GLY A 65 3.23 13.23 -5.50
C GLY A 65 3.09 13.20 -3.98
N LYS A 66 2.72 12.05 -3.40
CA LYS A 66 2.76 11.82 -1.94
C LYS A 66 3.46 10.50 -1.61
N PRO A 67 4.06 10.37 -0.41
CA PRO A 67 4.58 9.09 0.05
C PRO A 67 3.48 8.03 0.09
N VAL A 68 3.81 6.82 -0.38
CA VAL A 68 2.87 5.70 -0.46
C VAL A 68 3.41 4.53 0.34
N ILE A 69 2.56 3.94 1.17
CA ILE A 69 2.77 2.64 1.79
C ILE A 69 1.85 1.65 1.07
N LEU A 70 2.43 0.75 0.27
CA LEU A 70 1.69 -0.31 -0.40
C LEU A 70 1.57 -1.53 0.53
N VAL A 71 0.34 -1.83 0.94
CA VAL A 71 -0.03 -2.99 1.74
C VAL A 71 -0.53 -4.09 0.82
N VAL A 72 0.33 -5.07 0.56
CA VAL A 72 -0.01 -6.23 -0.27
C VAL A 72 -0.68 -7.29 0.59
N LEU A 73 -1.93 -7.63 0.27
CA LEU A 73 -2.72 -8.64 0.96
C LEU A 73 -2.72 -9.92 0.13
N HIS A 74 -1.97 -10.93 0.57
CA HIS A 74 -1.99 -12.24 -0.08
C HIS A 74 -3.15 -13.07 0.46
N HIS A 75 -4.06 -13.51 -0.42
CA HIS A 75 -5.03 -14.54 -0.06
C HIS A 75 -4.36 -15.90 -0.18
N THR A 76 -4.02 -16.52 0.95
CA THR A 76 -3.51 -17.89 0.98
C THR A 76 -4.50 -18.81 1.67
N PHE A 77 -4.80 -19.95 1.04
CA PHE A 77 -5.56 -21.03 1.67
C PHE A 77 -4.65 -21.88 2.58
N ASP A 78 -3.36 -21.92 2.28
CA ASP A 78 -2.35 -22.63 3.05
C ASP A 78 -1.67 -21.66 4.03
N PRO A 79 -1.85 -21.82 5.35
CA PRO A 79 -1.21 -20.97 6.35
C PRO A 79 0.32 -21.11 6.38
N ASP A 80 0.87 -22.20 5.84
CA ASP A 80 2.31 -22.46 5.73
C ASP A 80 2.90 -21.96 4.41
N TYR A 81 2.08 -21.36 3.54
CA TYR A 81 2.53 -20.80 2.26
C TYR A 81 3.50 -19.64 2.48
N THR A 82 4.74 -19.85 2.03
CA THR A 82 5.74 -18.79 2.00
C THR A 82 5.45 -17.84 0.85
N VAL A 83 5.03 -16.62 1.17
CA VAL A 83 4.76 -15.56 0.20
C VAL A 83 6.05 -15.20 -0.55
N PRO A 84 6.07 -15.24 -1.90
CA PRO A 84 7.25 -14.84 -2.67
C PRO A 84 7.56 -13.36 -2.45
N ASN A 85 8.85 -13.03 -2.42
CA ASN A 85 9.32 -11.68 -2.11
C ASN A 85 8.83 -10.65 -3.15
N SER A 86 7.81 -9.87 -2.80
CA SER A 86 7.19 -8.85 -3.65
C SER A 86 7.95 -7.52 -3.70
N SER A 87 9.00 -7.35 -2.88
CA SER A 87 9.80 -6.11 -2.85
C SER A 87 10.45 -5.78 -4.20
N ARG A 88 10.72 -6.79 -5.03
CA ARG A 88 11.28 -6.63 -6.38
C ARG A 88 10.33 -5.95 -7.37
N LEU A 89 9.03 -5.91 -7.04
CA LEU A 89 7.98 -5.36 -7.89
C LEU A 89 7.70 -3.88 -7.59
N VAL A 90 8.39 -3.31 -6.60
CA VAL A 90 8.24 -1.91 -6.19
C VAL A 90 9.53 -1.19 -6.47
N THR A 91 9.50 -0.24 -7.40
CA THR A 91 10.62 0.68 -7.63
C THR A 91 10.67 1.67 -6.47
N ARG A 92 11.75 1.64 -5.68
CA ARG A 92 12.01 2.70 -4.70
C ARG A 92 12.49 3.91 -5.48
N GLY A 93 11.88 5.07 -5.24
CA GLY A 93 12.45 6.34 -5.71
C GLY A 93 13.74 6.57 -4.93
N ASP A 94 14.85 6.08 -5.45
CA ASP A 94 16.14 6.54 -5.01
C ASP A 94 16.27 7.98 -5.51
N ASP A 95 16.47 8.94 -4.59
CA ASP A 95 17.07 10.24 -4.91
C ASP A 95 18.52 9.97 -5.36
N SER A 96 18.69 9.39 -6.54
CA SER A 96 19.98 9.38 -7.22
C SER A 96 20.20 10.78 -7.76
N GLY A 97 20.81 11.59 -6.90
CA GLY A 97 21.47 12.81 -7.30
C GLY A 97 22.31 12.55 -8.55
N LEU A 98 21.98 13.34 -9.58
CA LEU A 98 22.82 13.77 -10.69
C LEU A 98 24.14 12.98 -10.87
N SER A 99 24.16 12.07 -11.84
CA SER A 99 25.38 11.80 -12.60
C SER A 99 25.01 11.64 -14.07
N LEU A 100 25.01 12.77 -14.77
CA LEU A 100 25.09 12.83 -16.23
C LEU A 100 26.54 12.49 -16.65
N PRO A 101 26.75 11.69 -17.71
CA PRO A 101 27.90 11.88 -18.58
C PRO A 101 27.69 13.07 -19.52
#